data_AF-A0A2U2YWV8-F1
#
_entry.id   AF-A0A2U2YWV8-F1
#
_cell.length_a   1.000
_cell.length_b   1.000
_cell.length_c   1.000
_cell.angle_alpha   90.00
_cell.angle_beta   90.00
_cell.angle_gamma   90.00
#
_symmetry.space_group_name_H-M   'P 1'
#
loop_
_entity.id
_entity.type
_entity.pdbx_description
1 polymer ?
#
loop_
_entity_poly.entity_id
_entity_poly.type
_entity_poly.pdbx_seq_one_letter_code
_entity_poly.pdbx_strand_id
1 'polypeptide(L)'
;AKLDKEVPADLDVHLICDNYATHKTPAIQKWLLAHPRFHLHFTPTSSSWLNQVERWFGLLTDKQIRRGVHKNVQALEKDIRAWITDWNDNPRPFVWTKTADEILERLAGYLNRIKDS
;
A
#
# COMPACT_ATOMS: atom_id res chain seq x y z
N ALA A 1 12.51 3.28 -15.04
CA ALA A 1 13.55 2.47 -15.73
C ALA A 1 13.45 0.97 -15.44
N LYS A 2 13.39 0.50 -14.18
CA LYS A 2 13.14 -0.91 -13.86
C LYS A 2 11.64 -1.24 -13.84
N LEU A 3 10.85 -0.47 -13.10
CA LEU A 3 9.38 -0.65 -12.98
C LEU A 3 8.66 -0.67 -14.34
N ASP A 4 9.06 0.16 -15.30
CA ASP A 4 8.51 0.17 -16.66
C ASP A 4 8.67 -1.15 -17.43
N LYS A 5 9.61 -2.01 -17.00
CA LYS A 5 9.90 -3.30 -17.62
C LYS A 5 9.20 -4.47 -16.93
N GLU A 6 8.75 -4.28 -15.69
CA GLU A 6 8.09 -5.33 -14.89
C GLU A 6 6.58 -5.41 -15.18
N VAL A 7 6.01 -4.34 -15.77
CA VAL A 7 4.60 -4.29 -16.18
C VAL A 7 4.53 -4.15 -17.70
N PRO A 8 3.66 -4.89 -18.40
CA PRO A 8 3.44 -4.74 -19.84
C PRO A 8 3.26 -3.28 -20.28
N ALA A 9 3.78 -2.96 -21.46
CA ALA A 9 3.91 -1.59 -21.94
C ALA A 9 2.56 -0.87 -22.19
N ASP A 10 1.52 -1.66 -22.44
CA ASP A 10 0.17 -1.28 -22.80
C ASP A 10 -0.77 -1.10 -21.59
N LEU A 11 -0.30 -1.43 -20.38
CA LEU A 11 -1.11 -1.33 -19.16
C LEU A 11 -0.81 -0.07 -18.35
N ASP A 12 -1.86 0.52 -17.82
CA ASP A 12 -1.78 1.54 -16.79
C ASP A 12 -1.42 0.92 -15.43
N VAL A 13 -0.61 1.64 -14.64
CA VAL A 13 -0.14 1.21 -13.32
C VAL A 13 -0.78 2.08 -12.25
N HIS A 14 -1.70 1.50 -11.48
CA HIS A 14 -2.39 2.18 -10.39
C HIS A 14 -1.73 1.85 -9.06
N LEU A 15 -1.06 2.82 -8.45
CA LEU A 15 -0.51 2.69 -7.10
C LEU A 15 -1.51 3.22 -6.08
N ILE A 16 -1.78 2.43 -5.04
CA ILE A 16 -2.59 2.84 -3.90
C ILE A 16 -1.66 3.08 -2.72
N CYS A 17 -1.57 4.32 -2.24
CA CYS A 17 -0.67 4.73 -1.17
C CYS A 17 -1.44 5.37 -0.01
N ASP A 18 -0.81 5.40 1.17
CA ASP A 18 -1.32 6.21 2.28
C ASP A 18 -1.18 7.71 1.96
N ASN A 19 -1.75 8.57 2.81
CA ASN A 19 -1.73 10.02 2.59
C ASN A 19 -0.42 10.70 3.08
N TYR A 20 0.68 9.95 3.24
CA TYR A 20 1.91 10.49 3.81
C TYR A 20 2.61 11.50 2.89
N ALA A 21 3.20 12.54 3.49
CA ALA A 21 3.71 13.70 2.75
C ALA A 21 4.86 13.36 1.78
N THR A 22 5.63 12.30 2.06
CA THR A 22 6.75 11.88 1.19
C THR A 22 6.29 11.46 -0.20
N HIS A 23 5.03 11.04 -0.36
CA HIS A 23 4.45 10.69 -1.66
C HIS A 23 4.11 11.92 -2.52
N LYS A 24 4.22 13.14 -1.97
CA LYS A 24 3.80 14.38 -2.65
C LYS A 24 4.95 15.35 -2.90
N THR A 25 6.19 14.89 -2.75
CA THR A 25 7.36 15.74 -2.97
C THR A 25 7.46 16.22 -4.43
N PRO A 26 8.09 17.37 -4.69
CA PRO A 26 8.30 17.85 -6.06
C PRO A 26 9.01 16.85 -6.96
N ALA A 27 9.92 16.04 -6.39
CA ALA A 27 10.61 14.98 -7.13
C ALA A 27 9.65 13.88 -7.63
N ILE A 28 8.71 13.44 -6.78
CA ILE A 28 7.67 12.46 -7.15
C ILE A 28 6.75 13.06 -8.23
N GLN A 29 6.29 14.30 -8.04
CA GLN A 29 5.41 14.97 -9.00
C GLN A 29 6.07 15.11 -10.38
N LYS A 30 7.33 15.54 -10.42
CA LYS A 30 8.12 15.62 -11.66
C LYS A 30 8.28 14.25 -12.32
N TRP A 31 8.47 13.19 -11.53
CA TRP A 31 8.58 11.84 -12.05
C TRP A 31 7.26 11.36 -12.67
N LEU A 32 6.12 11.57 -12.00
CA LEU A 32 4.81 11.18 -12.52
C LEU A 32 4.47 11.88 -13.85
N LEU A 33 4.82 13.17 -13.99
CA LEU A 33 4.65 13.91 -15.26
C LEU A 33 5.44 13.28 -16.42
N ALA A 34 6.60 12.70 -16.13
CA ALA A 34 7.42 12.02 -17.14
C ALA A 34 6.97 10.56 -17.40
N HIS A 35 6.09 9.99 -16.58
CA HIS A 35 5.66 8.60 -16.64
C HIS A 35 4.13 8.51 -16.55
N PRO A 36 3.40 8.92 -17.61
CA PRO A 36 1.95 9.17 -17.55
C PRO A 36 1.09 7.92 -17.28
N ARG A 37 1.62 6.71 -17.49
CA ARG A 37 0.91 5.46 -17.15
C ARG A 37 0.83 5.17 -15.65
N PHE A 38 1.61 5.88 -14.82
CA PHE A 38 1.63 5.64 -13.38
C PHE A 38 0.66 6.61 -12.70
N HIS A 39 -0.39 6.06 -12.11
CA HIS A 39 -1.43 6.80 -11.43
C HIS A 39 -1.34 6.56 -9.93
N LEU A 40 -1.19 7.65 -9.17
CA LEU A 40 -1.10 7.59 -7.71
C LEU A 40 -2.46 7.90 -7.09
N HIS A 41 -3.01 6.94 -6.35
CA HIS A 41 -4.27 7.05 -5.62
C HIS A 41 -3.97 7.02 -4.12
N PHE A 42 -4.60 7.92 -3.37
CA PHE A 42 -4.37 8.04 -1.93
C PHE A 42 -5.56 7.52 -1.14
N THR A 43 -5.31 6.71 -0.12
CA THR A 43 -6.36 6.34 0.84
C THR A 43 -6.85 7.59 1.58
N PRO A 44 -8.17 7.72 1.85
CA PRO A 44 -8.70 8.84 2.62
C PRO A 44 -8.03 8.96 4.00
N THR A 45 -7.99 10.19 4.54
CA THR A 45 -7.50 10.44 5.90
C THR A 45 -8.23 9.54 6.90
N SER A 46 -7.48 9.02 7.89
CA SER A 46 -7.99 8.09 8.91
C SER A 46 -8.55 6.77 8.37
N SER A 47 -8.16 6.36 7.16
CA SER A 47 -8.61 5.10 6.53
C SER A 47 -7.47 4.09 6.32
N SER A 48 -6.57 3.95 7.30
CA SER A 48 -5.44 2.99 7.24
C SER A 48 -5.89 1.54 7.01
N TRP A 49 -7.13 1.20 7.38
CA TRP A 49 -7.72 -0.11 7.13
C TRP A 49 -7.86 -0.47 5.64
N LEU A 50 -7.85 0.52 4.74
CA LEU A 50 -7.80 0.31 3.28
C LEU A 50 -6.38 0.02 2.78
N ASN A 51 -5.35 0.38 3.54
CA ASN A 51 -3.96 0.21 3.15
C ASN A 51 -3.53 -1.27 3.30
N GLN A 52 -3.59 -2.03 2.21
CA GLN A 52 -3.28 -3.46 2.22
C GLN A 52 -1.82 -3.75 2.53
N VAL A 53 -0.88 -2.86 2.16
CA VAL A 53 0.55 -3.09 2.42
C VAL A 53 0.86 -3.06 3.92
N GLU A 54 0.19 -2.19 4.69
CA GLU A 54 0.31 -2.17 6.14
C GLU A 54 -0.23 -3.45 6.78
N ARG A 55 -1.36 -3.98 6.28
CA ARG A 55 -1.88 -5.28 6.71
C ARG A 55 -0.91 -6.41 6.42
N TRP A 56 -0.28 -6.38 5.25
CA TRP A 56 0.75 -7.34 4.86
C TRP A 56 1.99 -7.25 5.79
N PHE A 57 2.44 -6.04 6.12
CA PHE A 57 3.54 -5.85 7.08
C PHE A 57 3.19 -6.36 8.48
N GLY A 58 1.94 -6.16 8.92
CA GLY A 58 1.44 -6.77 10.17
C GLY A 58 1.54 -8.30 10.15
N LEU A 59 1.15 -8.93 9.03
CA LEU A 59 1.23 -10.37 8.86
C LEU A 59 2.68 -10.89 8.87
N LEU A 60 3.59 -10.25 8.14
CA LEU A 60 5.02 -10.54 8.15
C LEU A 60 5.57 -10.42 9.58
N THR A 61 5.19 -9.36 10.29
CA THR A 61 5.64 -9.11 11.67
C THR A 61 5.20 -10.23 12.60
N ASP A 62 3.93 -10.62 12.56
CA ASP A 62 3.35 -11.60 13.48
C ASP A 62 3.77 -13.04 13.17
N LYS A 63 3.95 -13.38 11.89
CA LYS A 63 4.28 -14.75 11.47
C LYS A 63 5.77 -15.03 11.37
N GLN A 64 6.57 -14.06 10.95
CA GLN A 64 8.00 -14.24 10.72
C GLN A 64 8.85 -13.51 11.75
N ILE A 65 8.68 -12.20 11.92
CA ILE A 65 9.63 -11.38 12.68
C ILE A 65 9.54 -11.64 14.19
N ARG A 66 8.35 -11.63 14.78
CA ARG A 66 8.16 -11.84 16.23
C ARG A 66 8.43 -13.27 16.68
N ARG A 67 8.37 -14.23 15.76
CA ARG A 67 8.56 -15.66 16.03
C ARG A 67 9.95 -16.16 15.64
N GLY A 68 10.72 -15.36 14.90
CA GLY A 68 12.06 -15.68 14.44
C GLY A 68 13.14 -15.32 15.45
N VAL A 69 14.27 -16.02 15.39
CA VAL A 69 15.50 -15.65 16.10
C VAL A 69 16.51 -15.17 15.08
N HIS A 70 16.67 -13.85 14.98
CA HIS A 70 17.57 -13.24 14.00
C HIS A 70 18.87 -12.80 14.69
N LYS A 71 19.99 -13.44 14.31
CA LYS A 71 21.29 -13.24 14.98
C LYS A 71 22.01 -11.95 14.53
N ASN A 72 21.61 -11.37 13.40
CA ASN A 72 22.12 -10.13 12.84
C ASN A 72 21.14 -9.59 11.78
N VAL A 73 21.42 -8.38 11.27
CA VAL A 73 20.58 -7.71 10.27
C VAL A 73 20.52 -8.49 8.95
N GLN A 74 21.63 -9.09 8.52
CA GLN A 74 21.68 -9.86 7.27
C GLN A 74 20.80 -11.10 7.33
N ALA A 75 20.75 -11.78 8.48
CA ALA A 75 19.86 -12.90 8.72
C ALA A 75 18.38 -12.44 8.65
N LEU A 76 18.05 -11.32 9.29
CA LEU A 76 16.71 -10.74 9.21
C LEU A 76 16.31 -10.39 7.77
N GLU A 77 17.19 -9.72 7.00
CA GLU A 77 16.92 -9.40 5.60
C GLU A 77 16.71 -10.66 4.75
N LYS A 78 17.53 -11.70 4.95
CA LYS A 78 17.39 -12.97 4.26
C LYS A 78 16.02 -13.61 4.56
N ASP A 79 15.61 -13.62 5.82
CA ASP A 79 14.35 -14.21 6.26
C ASP A 79 13.15 -13.43 5.69
N ILE A 80 13.22 -12.10 5.64
CA ILE A 80 12.19 -11.25 5.00
C ILE A 80 12.10 -11.54 3.50
N ARG A 81 13.23 -11.68 2.80
CA ARG A 81 13.24 -11.98 1.35
C ARG A 81 12.70 -13.37 1.04
N ALA A 82 13.03 -14.36 1.88
CA ALA A 82 12.44 -15.70 1.79
C ALA A 82 10.92 -15.65 1.96
N TRP A 83 10.44 -14.95 3.00
CA TRP A 83 9.01 -14.76 3.22
C TRP A 83 8.30 -14.09 2.04
N ILE A 84 8.90 -13.05 1.43
CA ILE A 84 8.35 -12.39 0.24
C ILE A 84 8.24 -13.38 -0.93
N THR A 85 9.27 -14.20 -1.14
CA THR A 85 9.29 -15.21 -2.21
C THR A 85 8.17 -16.23 -1.99
N ASP A 86 8.10 -16.82 -0.80
CA ASP A 86 7.08 -17.81 -0.45
C ASP A 86 5.65 -17.24 -0.55
N TRP A 87 5.46 -15.97 -0.15
CA TRP A 87 4.17 -15.29 -0.28
C TRP A 87 3.76 -15.09 -1.74
N ASN A 88 4.71 -14.75 -2.61
CA ASN A 88 4.45 -14.49 -4.03
C ASN A 88 4.16 -15.76 -4.82
N ASP A 89 4.65 -16.93 -4.38
CA ASP A 89 4.34 -18.22 -5.03
C ASP A 89 2.85 -18.61 -4.88
N ASN A 90 2.19 -18.18 -3.79
CA ASN A 90 0.77 -18.38 -3.57
C ASN A 90 0.14 -17.19 -2.83
N PRO A 91 -0.08 -16.06 -3.54
CA PRO A 91 -0.51 -14.82 -2.91
C PRO A 91 -1.93 -14.97 -2.39
N ARG A 92 -2.13 -14.57 -1.13
CA ARG A 92 -3.46 -14.49 -0.52
C ARG A 92 -3.89 -13.02 -0.43
N PRO A 93 -4.55 -12.47 -1.48
CA PRO A 93 -4.95 -11.08 -1.48
C PRO A 93 -5.92 -10.80 -0.32
N PHE A 94 -5.80 -9.60 0.26
CA PHE A 94 -6.74 -9.17 1.28
C PHE A 94 -8.04 -8.73 0.61
N VAL A 95 -9.17 -9.24 1.10
CA VAL A 95 -10.49 -8.86 0.59
C VAL A 95 -10.95 -7.61 1.34
N TRP A 96 -11.26 -6.54 0.61
CA TRP A 96 -11.97 -5.41 1.18
C TRP A 96 -13.39 -5.84 1.53
N THR A 97 -13.74 -5.74 2.80
CA THR A 97 -15.05 -6.15 3.32
C THR A 97 -16.10 -5.04 3.26
N LYS A 98 -15.69 -3.82 2.91
CA LYS A 98 -16.55 -2.64 2.80
C LYS A 98 -16.58 -2.16 1.36
N THR A 99 -17.79 -1.91 0.87
CA THR A 99 -18.03 -1.36 -0.47
C THR A 99 -17.64 0.11 -0.53
N ALA A 100 -17.38 0.63 -1.73
CA ALA A 100 -17.12 2.05 -1.92
C ALA A 100 -18.28 2.92 -1.42
N ASP A 101 -19.52 2.49 -1.67
CA ASP A 101 -20.72 3.22 -1.26
C ASP A 101 -20.85 3.33 0.26
N GLU A 102 -20.63 2.23 0.99
CA GLU A 102 -20.61 2.24 2.47
C GLU A 102 -19.55 3.20 3.03
N ILE A 103 -18.40 3.32 2.36
CA ILE A 103 -17.32 4.22 2.76
C ILE A 103 -17.74 5.68 2.51
N LEU A 104 -18.25 5.96 1.31
CA LEU A 104 -18.67 7.30 0.91
C LEU A 104 -19.82 7.82 1.77
N GLU A 105 -20.80 6.98 2.09
CA GLU A 105 -21.92 7.31 2.98
C GLU A 105 -21.41 7.67 4.39
N ARG A 106 -20.48 6.87 4.93
CA ARG A 106 -19.87 7.16 6.23
C ARG A 106 -19.10 8.47 6.23
N LEU A 107 -18.31 8.74 5.17
CA LEU A 107 -17.57 9.99 5.02
C LEU A 107 -18.51 11.20 4.88
N ALA A 108 -19.60 11.07 4.11
CA ALA A 108 -20.62 12.10 4.00
C ALA A 108 -21.25 12.44 5.36
N GLY A 109 -21.52 11.43 6.19
CA GLY A 109 -21.98 11.63 7.57
C GLY A 109 -20.99 12.42 8.43
N TYR A 110 -19.68 12.18 8.29
CA TYR A 110 -18.65 12.98 8.97
C TYR A 110 -18.60 14.42 8.47
N LEU A 111 -18.67 14.64 7.16
CA LEU A 111 -18.62 15.97 6.55
C LEU A 111 -19.84 16.83 6.92
N ASN A 112 -21.02 16.22 7.07
CA ASN A 112 -22.22 16.92 7.53
C ASN A 112 -22.12 17.35 8.99
N ARG A 113 -21.59 16.49 9.88
CA ARG A 113 -21.39 16.82 11.30
C ARG A 113 -20.43 17.98 11.54
N ILE A 114 -19.43 18.17 10.67
CA ILE A 114 -18.46 19.28 10.78
C ILE A 114 -19.10 20.62 10.42
N LYS A 115 -20.16 20.64 9.57
CA LYS A 115 -20.85 21.88 9.20
C LYS A 115 -21.78 22.41 10.30
N ASP A 116 -22.20 21.55 11.22
CA ASP A 116 -23.09 21.90 12.33
C ASP A 116 -22.33 22.23 13.64
N SER A 117 -21.00 22.36 13.57
CA SER A 117 -20.10 22.75 14.68
C SER A 117 -19.48 24.12 14.41
#